data_AF-A0A1M7RE48-F1
#
_entry.id   AF-A0A1M7RE48-F1
#
_cell.length_a   1.000
_cell.length_b   1.000
_cell.length_c   1.000
_cell.angle_alpha   90.00
_cell.angle_beta   90.00
_cell.angle_gamma   90.00
#
_symmetry.space_group_name_H-M   'P 1'
#
loop_
_entity.id
_entity.type
_entity.pdbx_description
1 polymer ?
#
loop_
_entity_poly.entity_id
_entity_poly.type
_entity_poly.pdbx_seq_one_letter_code
_entity_poly.pdbx_strand_id
1 'polypeptide(L)' 'MIFVTGGAGFIGSNFVLDWLAQSDEPVLNYDKLTYAGNLNNLAS' A
#
# COMPACT_ATOMS: atom_id res chain seq x y z
N MET A 1 8.88 -2.41 -11.15
CA MET A 1 8.78 -2.02 -9.74
C MET A 1 7.94 -0.74 -9.65
N ILE A 2 6.89 -0.74 -8.83
CA ILE A 2 6.06 0.46 -8.58
C ILE A 2 6.47 1.11 -7.25
N PHE A 3 6.60 2.43 -7.25
CA PHE A 3 6.81 3.22 -6.05
C PHE A 3 5.51 3.90 -5.62
N VAL A 4 5.06 3.62 -4.39
CA VAL A 4 3.80 4.14 -3.83
C VAL A 4 4.14 5.00 -2.62
N THR A 5 3.47 6.15 -2.48
CA THR A 5 3.53 6.97 -1.27
C THR A 5 2.19 6.99 -0.56
N GLY A 6 2.16 6.81 0.75
CA GLY A 6 0.90 6.79 1.51
C GLY A 6 0.10 5.49 1.36
N GLY A 7 0.76 4.38 0.99
CA GLY A 7 0.12 3.09 0.72
C GLY A 7 -0.44 2.39 1.95
N ALA A 8 -0.24 2.89 3.17
CA ALA A 8 -0.90 2.37 4.37
C ALA A 8 -2.22 3.11 4.69
N GLY A 9 -2.61 4.12 3.90
CA GLY A 9 -3.91 4.78 4.01
C GLY A 9 -5.05 3.98 3.36
N PHE A 10 -6.31 4.40 3.55
CA PHE A 10 -7.50 3.66 3.08
C PHE A 10 -7.48 3.31 1.58
N ILE A 11 -7.25 4.29 0.69
CA ILE A 11 -7.21 4.03 -0.76
C ILE A 11 -5.89 3.35 -1.15
N GLY A 12 -4.78 3.83 -0.60
CA GLY A 12 -3.45 3.35 -0.94
C GLY A 12 -3.26 1.86 -0.62
N SER A 13 -3.79 1.39 0.51
CA SER A 13 -3.66 -0.01 0.90
C SER A 13 -4.45 -0.94 -0.01
N ASN A 14 -5.68 -0.54 -0.38
CA ASN A 14 -6.48 -1.30 -1.32
C ASN A 14 -5.82 -1.36 -2.70
N PHE A 15 -5.23 -0.26 -3.17
CA PHE A 15 -4.44 -0.28 -4.41
C PHE A 15 -3.25 -1.23 -4.32
N VAL A 16 -2.47 -1.19 -3.23
CA VAL A 16 -1.29 -2.06 -3.05
C VAL A 16 -1.71 -3.54 -3.04
N LEU A 17 -2.76 -3.88 -2.30
CA LEU A 17 -3.26 -5.27 -2.22
C LEU A 17 -3.81 -5.76 -3.56
N ASP A 18 -4.61 -4.94 -4.24
CA ASP A 18 -5.18 -5.28 -5.54
C ASP A 18 -4.09 -5.43 -6.62
N TRP A 19 -3.08 -4.56 -6.60
CA TRP A 19 -1.94 -4.66 -7.52
C TRP A 19 -1.14 -5.95 -7.32
N LEU A 20 -0.81 -6.28 -6.07
CA LEU A 20 -0.08 -7.51 -5.72
C LEU A 20 -0.90 -8.78 -6.03
N ALA A 21 -2.23 -8.70 -6.05
CA ALA A 21 -3.09 -9.83 -6.43
C ALA A 21 -3.11 -10.09 -7.95
N GLN A 22 -2.84 -9.06 -8.77
CA GLN A 22 -2.95 -9.10 -10.23
C GLN A 22 -1.60 -9.13 -10.95
N SER A 23 -0.50 -8.83 -10.25
CA SER A 23 0.81 -8.64 -10.84
C SER A 23 1.93 -9.18 -9.94
N ASP A 24 2.95 -9.77 -10.57
CA ASP A 24 4.21 -10.17 -9.91
C ASP A 24 5.20 -9.00 -9.79
N GLU A 25 4.81 -7.79 -10.18
CA GLU A 25 5.68 -6.61 -10.11
C GLU A 25 5.88 -6.16 -8.64
N PRO A 26 7.13 -5.98 -8.18
CA PRO A 26 7.38 -5.57 -6.81
C PRO A 26 6.91 -4.14 -6.53
N VAL A 27 6.35 -3.94 -5.33
CA VAL A 27 5.87 -2.65 -4.83
C VAL A 27 6.76 -2.15 -3.69
N LEU A 28 7.25 -0.92 -3.81
CA LEU A 28 7.92 -0.19 -2.74
C LEU A 28 6.97 0.87 -2.20
N ASN A 29 6.41 0.64 -1.02
CA ASN A 29 5.54 1.62 -0.34
C ASN A 29 6.36 2.47 0.65
N TYR A 30 6.32 3.79 0.49
CA TYR A 30 6.87 4.77 1.41
C TYR A 30 5.74 5.50 2.13
N ASP A 31 5.58 5.23 3.42
CA ASP A 31 4.54 5.83 4.24
C ASP A 31 5.13 6.40 5.53
N LYS A 32 4.62 7.57 5.93
CA LYS A 32 5.02 8.24 7.17
C LYS A 32 4.31 7.67 8.40
N LEU A 33 3.24 6.88 8.21
CA LEU A 33 2.42 6.29 9.27
C LEU A 33 1.89 7.36 10.24
N THR A 34 1.39 8.45 9.67
CA THR A 34 0.74 9.55 10.39
C THR A 34 -0.69 9.73 9.89
N TYR A 35 -1.51 10.58 10.52
CA TYR A 35 -2.91 10.88 10.17
C TYR A 35 -3.77 9.67 9.74
N ALA A 36 -3.68 9.25 8.47
CA ALA A 36 -4.46 8.16 7.90
C ALA A 36 -3.68 6.84 7.69
N GLY A 37 -2.39 6.78 7.97
CA GLY A 37 -1.57 5.58 7.78
C GLY A 37 -1.79 4.54 8.87
N ASN A 38 -2.20 3.32 8.50
CA ASN A 38 -2.39 2.20 9.41
C ASN A 38 -1.91 0.89 8.77
N LEU A 39 -0.90 0.24 9.36
CA LEU A 39 -0.33 -1.02 8.85
C LEU A 39 -1.35 -2.17 8.82
N ASN A 40 -2.38 -2.14 9.68
CA ASN A 40 -3.43 -3.16 9.66
C ASN A 40 -4.22 -3.17 8.34
N ASN A 41 -4.25 -2.05 7.61
CA ASN A 41 -4.89 -1.98 6.30
C ASN A 41 -4.18 -2.86 5.24
N LEU A 42 -2.89 -3.17 5.43
CA LEU A 42 -2.10 -4.04 4.54
C LEU A 42 -2.15 -5.52 4.95
N ALA A 43 -2.82 -5.85 6.06
CA ALA A 43 -3.01 -7.22 6.54
C ALA A 43 -4.40 -7.79 6.20
N SER A 44 -5.17 -7.07 5.37
CA SER A 44 -6.53 -7.43 4.97
C SER A 44 -6.57 -8.37 3.77
#